data_AF-A0A0R3D3Y0-F1
#
_entry.id   AF-A0A0R3D3Y0-F1
#
_cell.length_a   1.000
_cell.length_b   1.000
_cell.length_c   1.000
_cell.angle_alpha   90.00
_cell.angle_beta   90.00
_cell.angle_gamma   90.00
#
_symmetry.space_group_name_H-M   'P 1'
#
loop_
_entity.id
_entity.type
_entity.pdbx_description
1 polymer ?
#
loop_
_entity_poly.entity_id
_entity_poly.type
_entity_poly.pdbx_seq_one_letter_code
_entity_poly.pdbx_strand_id
1 'polypeptide(L)'
;MSTMFPKDPSNEPPTASGCKQRVQAQHLRQGDYLPATRNTVVSVSRGIRTPSGKVEVTLATSLGMRVSVWGARTEISIEREANRKD
;
A
#
# COMPACT_ATOMS: atom_id res chain seq x y z
N MET A 1 -12.96 40.06 -13.26
CA MET A 1 -12.12 39.68 -12.11
C MET A 1 -12.29 38.18 -11.90
N SER A 2 -11.38 37.34 -12.42
CA SER A 2 -11.44 35.88 -12.26
C SER A 2 -10.87 35.49 -10.91
N THR A 3 -11.68 34.92 -10.04
CA THR A 3 -11.23 34.29 -8.80
C THR A 3 -10.57 32.95 -9.14
N MET A 4 -9.24 32.93 -9.16
CA MET A 4 -8.46 31.68 -9.13
C MET A 4 -8.66 31.03 -7.77
N PHE A 5 -9.36 29.90 -7.72
CA PHE A 5 -9.29 29.01 -6.58
C PHE A 5 -7.87 28.44 -6.51
N PRO A 6 -7.13 28.58 -5.39
CA PRO A 6 -5.88 27.87 -5.22
C PRO A 6 -6.20 26.37 -5.21
N LYS A 7 -5.73 25.65 -6.23
CA LYS A 7 -5.77 24.19 -6.27
C LYS A 7 -4.90 23.71 -5.11
N ASP A 8 -5.53 23.26 -4.03
CA ASP A 8 -4.85 22.70 -2.86
C ASP A 8 -3.99 21.50 -3.33
N PRO A 9 -2.66 21.57 -3.25
CA PRO A 9 -1.78 20.49 -3.70
C PRO A 9 -1.82 19.27 -2.75
N SER A 10 -2.57 19.35 -1.64
CA SER A 10 -2.60 18.32 -0.60
C SER A 10 -3.45 17.09 -0.94
N ASN A 11 -4.08 17.03 -2.12
CA ASN A 11 -4.87 15.88 -2.58
C ASN A 11 -4.30 15.22 -3.85
N GLU A 12 -3.05 15.52 -4.22
CA GLU A 12 -2.38 14.73 -5.25
C GLU A 12 -1.88 13.43 -4.58
N PRO A 13 -2.28 12.24 -5.10
CA PRO A 13 -1.69 10.99 -4.62
C PRO A 13 -0.17 11.13 -4.73
N PRO A 14 0.61 10.64 -3.76
CA PRO A 14 2.06 10.79 -3.78
C PRO A 14 2.52 10.31 -5.15
N THR A 15 3.26 11.17 -5.85
CA THR A 15 3.77 10.94 -7.20
C THR A 15 4.73 9.77 -7.12
N ALA A 16 4.17 8.56 -7.11
CA ALA A 16 4.86 7.31 -6.86
C ALA A 16 5.81 7.08 -8.02
N SER A 17 7.01 7.65 -7.89
CA SER A 17 8.16 7.38 -8.75
C SER A 17 8.75 6.01 -8.39
N GLY A 18 7.89 5.08 -8.02
CA GLY A 18 8.20 3.75 -7.56
C GLY A 18 8.32 2.79 -8.72
N CYS A 19 9.15 1.76 -8.55
CA CYS A 19 9.19 0.67 -9.50
C CYS A 19 7.97 -0.23 -9.28
N LYS A 20 7.32 -0.65 -10.36
CA LYS A 20 6.31 -1.70 -10.32
C LYS A 20 7.02 -3.02 -10.07
N GLN A 21 6.62 -3.72 -9.01
CA GLN A 21 7.22 -5.00 -8.64
C GLN A 21 6.12 -5.97 -8.19
N ARG A 22 6.39 -7.27 -8.34
CA ARG A 22 5.52 -8.34 -7.81
C ARG A 22 6.20 -8.92 -6.60
N VAL A 23 5.50 -8.93 -5.47
CA VAL A 23 6.01 -9.44 -4.19
C VAL A 23 5.01 -10.36 -3.55
N GLN A 24 5.48 -11.35 -2.78
CA GLN A 24 4.60 -12.18 -1.98
C GLN A 24 3.99 -11.36 -0.83
N ALA A 25 2.75 -11.65 -0.44
CA ALA A 25 2.04 -10.92 0.61
C ALA A 25 2.82 -10.85 1.93
N GLN A 26 3.55 -11.91 2.28
CA GLN A 26 4.41 -11.92 3.49
C GLN A 26 5.62 -10.98 3.42
N HIS A 27 5.98 -10.46 2.24
CA HIS A 27 7.08 -9.52 2.00
C HIS A 27 6.61 -8.09 1.74
N LEU A 28 5.30 -7.85 1.84
CA LEU A 28 4.76 -6.49 1.83
C LEU A 28 5.30 -5.71 3.03
N ARG A 29 5.47 -4.42 2.83
CA ARG A 29 6.02 -3.49 3.80
C ARG A 29 5.08 -2.30 3.95
N GLN A 30 5.15 -1.66 5.11
CA GLN A 30 4.49 -0.39 5.33
C GLN A 30 4.92 0.62 4.26
N GLY A 31 3.95 1.33 3.68
CA GLY A 31 4.16 2.28 2.60
C GLY A 31 4.03 1.71 1.20
N ASP A 32 3.92 0.38 1.02
CA ASP A 32 3.69 -0.20 -0.30
C ASP A 32 2.34 0.24 -0.87
N TYR A 33 2.35 0.72 -2.11
CA TYR A 33 1.12 1.09 -2.80
C TYR A 33 0.61 -0.05 -3.69
N LEU A 34 -0.68 -0.35 -3.60
CA LEU A 34 -1.35 -1.39 -4.38
C LEU A 34 -2.18 -0.74 -5.49
N PRO A 35 -1.62 -0.57 -6.71
CA PRO A 35 -2.26 0.19 -7.79
C PRO A 35 -3.61 -0.39 -8.23
N ALA A 36 -3.78 -1.71 -8.14
CA ALA A 36 -5.03 -2.38 -8.52
C ALA A 36 -6.24 -1.98 -7.64
N THR A 37 -5.99 -1.62 -6.38
CA THR A 37 -7.05 -1.29 -5.41
C THR A 37 -6.94 0.13 -4.87
N ARG A 38 -5.92 0.88 -5.28
CA ARG A 38 -5.60 2.23 -4.79
C ARG A 38 -5.48 2.31 -3.26
N ASN A 39 -4.88 1.27 -2.68
CA ASN A 39 -4.69 1.15 -1.24
C ASN A 39 -3.20 1.19 -0.90
N THR A 40 -2.89 1.60 0.32
CA THR A 40 -1.52 1.61 0.84
C THR A 40 -1.39 0.64 2.01
N VAL A 41 -0.34 -0.17 2.04
CA VAL A 41 -0.06 -1.07 3.16
C VAL A 41 0.37 -0.26 4.37
N VAL A 42 -0.30 -0.47 5.50
CA VAL A 42 0.04 0.15 6.79
C VAL A 42 0.82 -0.84 7.65
N SER A 43 0.42 -2.11 7.68
CA SER A 43 1.14 -3.14 8.43
C SER A 43 0.89 -4.53 7.87
N VAL A 44 1.84 -5.42 8.11
CA VAL A 44 1.72 -6.86 7.81
C VAL A 44 2.09 -7.64 9.06
N SER A 45 1.24 -8.57 9.48
CA SER A 45 1.45 -9.36 10.68
C SER A 45 1.16 -10.84 10.45
N ARG A 46 1.79 -11.67 11.28
CA ARG A 46 1.52 -13.11 11.41
C ARG A 46 1.31 -13.40 12.88
N GLY A 47 0.10 -13.12 13.37
CA GLY A 47 -0.26 -13.31 14.76
C GLY A 47 -0.62 -14.76 15.09
N ILE A 48 -0.81 -15.06 16.38
CA ILE A 48 -1.22 -16.39 16.87
C ILE A 48 -2.57 -16.83 16.28
N ARG A 49 -3.46 -15.87 15.99
CA ARG A 49 -4.78 -16.11 15.39
C ARG A 49 -4.75 -16.17 13.86
N THR A 50 -3.63 -15.84 13.24
CA THR A 50 -3.51 -15.87 11.78
C THR A 50 -3.26 -17.32 11.35
N PRO A 51 -4.10 -17.90 10.46
CA PRO A 51 -3.94 -19.29 10.04
C PRO A 51 -2.56 -19.57 9.41
N SER A 52 -2.11 -20.82 9.50
CA SER A 52 -0.87 -21.25 8.84
C SER A 52 -0.90 -20.93 7.34
N GLY A 53 0.22 -20.42 6.83
CA GLY A 53 0.34 -20.00 5.44
C GLY A 53 -0.41 -18.72 5.08
N LYS A 54 -0.93 -17.96 6.06
CA LYS A 54 -1.57 -16.65 5.84
C LYS A 54 -0.85 -15.52 6.58
N VAL A 55 -1.15 -14.29 6.13
CA VAL A 55 -0.74 -13.03 6.76
C VAL A 55 -1.95 -12.11 6.91
N GLU A 56 -1.99 -11.33 7.98
CA GLU A 56 -2.90 -10.20 8.14
C GLU A 56 -2.24 -8.96 7.56
N VAL A 57 -2.97 -8.24 6.71
CA VAL A 57 -2.52 -7.01 6.05
C VAL A 57 -3.50 -5.91 6.38
N THR A 58 -3.02 -4.87 7.03
CA THR A 58 -3.77 -3.65 7.28
C THR A 58 -3.50 -2.67 6.15
N LEU A 59 -4.56 -2.20 5.51
CA LEU A 59 -4.55 -1.31 4.38
C LEU A 59 -5.21 0.02 4.75
N ALA A 60 -4.59 1.12 4.34
CA ALA A 60 -5.24 2.42 4.23
C ALA A 60 -5.97 2.48 2.89
N THR A 61 -7.25 2.81 2.94
CA THR A 61 -8.16 2.99 1.81
C THR A 61 -8.71 4.40 1.85
N SER A 62 -9.38 4.84 0.77
CA SER A 62 -10.08 6.13 0.77
C SER A 62 -11.22 6.25 1.80
N LEU A 63 -11.74 5.11 2.28
CA LEU A 63 -12.81 5.02 3.27
C LEU A 63 -12.29 4.80 4.70
N GLY A 64 -10.97 4.78 4.90
CA GLY A 64 -10.32 4.50 6.18
C GLY A 64 -9.53 3.20 6.17
N MET A 65 -9.40 2.56 7.33
CA MET A 65 -8.54 1.41 7.53
C MET A 65 -9.29 0.09 7.33
N ARG A 66 -8.66 -0.86 6.64
CA ARG A 66 -9.19 -2.21 6.41
C ARG A 66 -8.16 -3.27 6.74
N VAL A 67 -8.56 -4.29 7.49
CA VAL A 67 -7.75 -5.49 7.70
C VAL A 67 -8.20 -6.57 6.72
N SER A 68 -7.25 -7.25 6.09
CA SER A 68 -7.50 -8.40 5.21
C SER A 68 -6.54 -9.54 5.53
N VAL A 69 -6.99 -10.78 5.35
CA VAL A 69 -6.15 -11.97 5.54
C VAL A 69 -5.83 -12.56 4.18
N TRP A 70 -4.55 -12.64 3.83
CA TRP A 70 -4.07 -13.12 2.53
C TRP A 70 -3.23 -14.39 2.67
N GLY A 71 -3.13 -15.15 1.57
CA GLY A 71 -2.15 -16.23 1.49
C GLY A 71 -0.74 -15.64 1.50
N ALA A 72 0.13 -16.14 2.36
CA ALA A 72 1.48 -15.61 2.55
C ALA A 72 2.31 -15.60 1.25
N ARG A 73 2.06 -16.59 0.38
CA ARG A 73 2.71 -16.75 -0.93
C ARG A 73 1.96 -16.11 -2.10
N THR A 74 0.81 -15.48 -1.85
CA THR A 74 0.07 -14.79 -2.91
C THR A 74 0.91 -13.64 -3.45
N GLU A 75 1.11 -13.59 -4.76
CA GLU A 75 1.85 -12.52 -5.42
C GLU A 75 0.96 -11.28 -5.63
N ILE A 76 1.43 -10.14 -5.16
CA ILE A 76 0.75 -8.86 -5.23
C ILE A 76 1.62 -7.90 -6.03
N SER A 77 1.01 -7.23 -7.01
CA SER A 77 1.65 -6.12 -7.72
C SER A 77 1.61 -4.88 -6.84
N ILE A 78 2.78 -4.29 -6.60
CA ILE A 78 2.93 -3.07 -5.81
C ILE A 78 3.78 -2.04 -6.55
N GLU A 79 3.62 -0.80 -6.15
CA GLU A 79 4.55 0.28 -6.42
C GLU A 79 5.23 0.64 -5.10
N ARG A 80 6.57 0.65 -5.13
CA ARG A 80 7.39 1.03 -3.99
C ARG A 80 8.43 2.02 -4.49
N GLU A 81 8.62 3.11 -3.75
CA GLU A 81 9.70 4.03 -4.04
C GLU A 81 11.03 3.27 -4.06
N ALA A 82 11.78 3.43 -5.16
CA ALA A 82 13.12 2.89 -5.24
C ALA A 82 13.96 3.67 -4.23
N ASN A 83 14.18 3.08 -3.06
CA ASN A 83 15.01 3.65 -2.01
C ASN A 83 16.40 3.97 -2.60
N ARG A 84 16.65 5.23 -2.96
CA ARG A 84 18.01 5.72 -3.18
C ARG A 84 18.68 5.69 -1.82
N LYS A 85 19.42 4.62 -1.55
CA LYS A 85 20.42 4.63 -0.49
C LYS A 85 21.55 5.51 -0.98
N ASP A 86 21.68 6.72 -0.43
CA ASP A 86 22.95 7.43 -0.35
C ASP A 86 23.92 6.70 0.59
#